data_AF-A0A8S9ZRT3-F1
#
_entry.id   AF-A0A8S9ZRT3-F1
#
_cell.length_a   1.000
_cell.length_b   1.000
_cell.length_c   1.000
_cell.angle_alpha   90.00
_cell.angle_beta   90.00
_cell.angle_gamma   90.00
#
_symmetry.space_group_name_H-M   'P 1'
#
loop_
_entity.id
_entity.type
_entity.pdbx_description
1 polymer ?
#
loop_
_entity_poly.entity_id
_entity_poly.type
_entity_poly.pdbx_seq_one_letter_code
_entity_poly.pdbx_strand_id
1 'polypeptide(L)'
;MQHLDTARKWKLELLSTRNFSSSSNDQIVNSMQVGKRCIIRVGGQKPRFAKIAYIGPTHFGENPESNRPNNWVGVIYEKPEGKNDGSLDGKRYFTCQPNFGGFVLPSSVEVLEEDGHFVREDACQKDIEEI
;
A
#
# COMPACT_ATOMS: atom_id res chain seq x y z
N MET A 1 -44.14 23.19 -3.72
CA MET A 1 -43.84 22.07 -2.81
C MET A 1 -43.48 20.88 -3.69
N GLN A 2 -42.22 20.80 -4.13
CA GLN A 2 -41.78 19.76 -5.08
C GLN A 2 -41.40 18.51 -4.29
N HIS A 3 -42.15 17.44 -4.52
CA HIS A 3 -41.91 16.10 -4.00
C HIS A 3 -40.56 15.61 -4.56
N LEU A 4 -39.51 15.64 -3.75
CA LEU A 4 -38.22 15.03 -4.10
C LEU A 4 -38.40 13.51 -3.99
N ASP A 5 -38.33 12.85 -5.14
CA ASP A 5 -38.41 11.39 -5.27
C ASP A 5 -37.47 10.69 -4.29
N THR A 6 -38.03 9.72 -3.57
CA THR A 6 -37.39 8.82 -2.58
C THR A 6 -36.07 8.20 -3.10
N ALA A 7 -35.89 8.14 -4.41
CA ALA A 7 -34.69 7.68 -5.11
C ALA A 7 -33.44 8.56 -4.90
N ARG A 8 -33.56 9.84 -4.48
CA ARG A 8 -32.39 10.63 -4.10
C ARG A 8 -31.96 10.35 -2.66
N LYS A 9 -32.92 10.08 -1.78
CA LYS A 9 -32.67 9.80 -0.36
C LYS A 9 -31.97 8.45 -0.19
N TRP A 10 -32.39 7.43 -0.94
CA TRP A 10 -31.73 6.11 -0.94
C TRP A 10 -30.29 6.16 -1.49
N LYS A 11 -29.98 7.11 -2.39
CA LYS A 11 -28.70 7.17 -3.10
C LYS A 11 -27.64 7.81 -2.20
N LEU A 12 -28.05 8.80 -1.42
CA LEU A 12 -27.22 9.39 -0.38
C LEU A 12 -27.02 8.43 0.80
N GLU A 13 -28.04 7.63 1.14
CA GLU A 13 -27.97 6.62 2.20
C GLU A 13 -27.13 5.40 1.80
N LEU A 14 -27.15 4.96 0.54
CA LEU A 14 -26.23 3.94 0.02
C LEU A 14 -24.78 4.42 -0.07
N LEU A 15 -24.55 5.73 -0.25
CA LEU A 15 -23.23 6.34 -0.23
C LEU A 15 -22.68 6.54 1.19
N SER A 16 -23.55 6.75 2.20
CA SER A 16 -23.14 6.79 3.62
C SER A 16 -23.04 5.41 4.26
N THR A 17 -23.83 4.44 3.79
CA THR A 17 -23.90 3.06 4.31
C THR A 17 -23.00 2.09 3.53
N ARG A 18 -22.06 2.61 2.73
CA ARG A 18 -20.82 1.88 2.49
C ARG A 18 -20.01 1.93 3.77
N ASN A 19 -20.44 1.12 4.73
CA ASN A 19 -19.57 0.58 5.77
C ASN A 19 -18.41 -0.08 5.06
N PHE A 20 -17.36 0.73 4.97
CA PHE A 20 -16.01 0.44 4.55
C PHE A 20 -15.56 -0.82 5.28
N SER A 21 -15.70 -1.98 4.64
CA SER A 21 -15.04 -3.20 5.10
C SER A 21 -13.54 -3.07 4.78
N SER A 22 -12.85 -2.20 5.53
CA SER A 22 -11.40 -2.00 5.43
C SER A 22 -10.68 -2.46 6.69
N SER A 23 -11.21 -3.51 7.34
CA SER A 23 -10.64 -3.97 8.60
C SER A 23 -9.20 -4.46 8.45
N SER A 24 -8.79 -4.99 7.28
CA SER A 24 -7.44 -5.53 7.09
C SER A 24 -6.44 -4.54 6.50
N ASN A 25 -6.81 -3.75 5.48
CA ASN A 25 -5.87 -2.80 4.87
C ASN A 25 -5.57 -1.62 5.80
N ASP A 26 -6.55 -1.11 6.55
CA ASP A 26 -6.29 -0.03 7.50
C ASP A 26 -5.40 -0.48 8.65
N GLN A 27 -5.58 -1.70 9.15
CA GLN A 27 -4.70 -2.27 10.17
C GLN A 27 -3.26 -2.41 9.67
N ILE A 28 -3.08 -2.89 8.44
CA ILE A 28 -1.76 -3.00 7.78
C ILE A 28 -1.13 -1.60 7.59
N VAL A 29 -1.92 -0.62 7.16
CA VAL A 29 -1.45 0.76 6.99
C VAL A 29 -1.03 1.37 8.33
N ASN A 30 -1.79 1.11 9.40
CA ASN A 30 -1.50 1.63 10.75
C ASN A 30 -0.23 1.03 11.37
N SER A 31 0.19 -0.17 10.97
CA SER A 31 1.45 -0.77 11.44
C SER A 31 2.67 -0.34 10.61
N MET A 32 2.48 0.32 9.46
CA MET A 32 3.55 0.80 8.61
C MET A 32 4.09 2.16 9.07
N GLN A 33 5.40 2.36 8.85
CA GLN A 33 6.06 3.63 9.16
C GLN A 33 6.93 4.06 7.98
N VAL A 34 6.81 5.34 7.60
CA VAL A 34 7.70 5.96 6.62
C VAL A 34 9.14 5.85 7.13
N GLY A 35 10.02 5.44 6.24
CA GLY A 35 11.44 5.27 6.54
C GLY A 35 11.86 3.83 6.82
N LYS A 36 10.93 2.93 7.14
CA LYS A 36 11.26 1.51 7.36
C LYS A 36 11.60 0.82 6.05
N ARG A 37 12.50 -0.17 6.14
CA ARG A 37 12.81 -1.07 5.03
C ARG A 37 11.65 -2.05 4.88
N CYS A 38 11.39 -2.46 3.65
CA CYS A 38 10.31 -3.38 3.33
C CYS A 38 10.65 -4.21 2.10
N ILE A 39 9.92 -5.30 1.93
CA ILE A 39 9.96 -6.17 0.76
C ILE A 39 8.62 -6.09 0.05
N ILE A 40 8.70 -5.86 -1.25
CA ILE A 40 7.53 -5.77 -2.12
C ILE A 40 7.32 -7.11 -2.80
N ARG A 41 6.18 -7.74 -2.50
CA ARG A 41 5.76 -9.01 -3.13
C ARG A 41 4.54 -8.76 -4.00
N VAL A 42 4.73 -8.93 -5.31
CA VAL A 42 3.66 -8.86 -6.31
C VAL A 42 3.62 -10.20 -7.02
N GLY A 43 2.43 -10.77 -7.21
CA GLY A 43 2.25 -12.10 -7.80
C GLY A 43 3.03 -12.26 -9.12
N GLY A 44 3.78 -13.36 -9.24
CA GLY A 44 4.57 -13.68 -10.43
C GLY A 44 5.83 -12.83 -10.63
N GLN A 45 6.21 -11.98 -9.68
CA GLN A 45 7.41 -11.16 -9.73
C GLN A 45 8.38 -11.54 -8.61
N LYS A 46 9.68 -11.35 -8.85
CA LYS A 46 10.71 -11.52 -7.81
C LYS A 46 10.49 -10.50 -6.67
N PRO A 47 10.79 -10.86 -5.42
CA PRO A 47 10.75 -9.92 -4.30
C PRO A 47 11.68 -8.74 -4.56
N ARG A 48 11.23 -7.53 -4.22
CA ARG A 48 12.00 -6.30 -4.41
C ARG A 48 12.18 -5.57 -3.09
N PHE A 49 13.41 -5.21 -2.77
CA PHE A 49 13.73 -4.46 -1.56
C PHE A 49 13.48 -2.97 -1.78
N ALA A 50 12.87 -2.35 -0.79
CA ALA A 50 12.51 -0.94 -0.84
C ALA A 50 12.48 -0.32 0.56
N LYS A 51 12.30 1.00 0.59
CA LYS A 51 12.03 1.81 1.78
C LYS A 51 10.69 2.51 1.62
N ILE A 52 9.88 2.49 2.67
CA ILE A 52 8.59 3.20 2.67
C ILE A 52 8.87 4.71 2.65
N ALA A 53 8.26 5.41 1.71
CA ALA A 53 8.41 6.86 1.52
C ALA A 53 7.10 7.63 1.65
N TYR A 54 5.97 6.96 1.46
CA TYR A 54 4.64 7.56 1.59
C TYR A 54 3.63 6.49 2.00
N ILE A 55 2.66 6.87 2.83
CA ILE A 55 1.54 6.03 3.23
C ILE A 55 0.29 6.91 3.19
N GLY A 56 -0.72 6.52 2.42
CA GLY A 56 -2.01 7.23 2.41
C GLY A 56 -2.67 7.27 1.05
N PRO A 57 -3.68 8.14 0.90
CA PRO A 57 -4.45 8.24 -0.32
C PRO A 57 -3.67 8.89 -1.45
N THR A 58 -4.07 8.59 -2.67
CA THR A 58 -3.49 9.18 -3.88
C THR A 58 -4.61 9.75 -4.75
N HIS A 59 -4.29 10.77 -5.55
CA HIS A 59 -5.29 11.45 -6.37
C HIS A 59 -5.95 10.52 -7.40
N PHE A 60 -5.26 9.43 -7.79
CA PHE A 60 -5.81 8.41 -8.68
C PHE A 60 -6.55 7.29 -7.94
N GLY A 61 -6.30 7.11 -6.63
CA GLY A 61 -7.02 6.17 -5.76
C GLY A 61 -8.29 6.75 -5.16
N GLU A 62 -8.38 8.08 -5.04
CA GLU A 62 -9.53 8.80 -4.46
C GLU A 62 -10.78 8.82 -5.36
N ASN A 63 -10.68 8.45 -6.64
CA ASN A 63 -11.84 8.45 -7.53
C ASN A 63 -12.79 7.29 -7.20
N PRO A 64 -14.00 7.55 -6.67
CA PRO A 64 -14.95 6.51 -6.28
C PRO A 64 -15.48 5.69 -7.46
N GLU A 65 -15.34 6.19 -8.69
CA GLU A 65 -15.70 5.49 -9.92
C GLU A 65 -14.63 4.47 -10.35
N SER A 66 -13.39 4.63 -9.86
CA SER A 66 -12.25 3.81 -10.29
C SER A 66 -12.24 2.40 -9.70
N ASN A 67 -13.07 2.12 -8.68
CA ASN A 67 -13.07 0.89 -7.89
C ASN A 67 -11.67 0.51 -7.34
N ARG A 68 -10.80 1.50 -7.20
CA ARG A 68 -9.43 1.31 -6.68
C ARG A 68 -9.44 1.46 -5.16
N PRO A 69 -8.49 0.81 -4.48
CA PRO A 69 -8.29 1.05 -3.05
C PRO A 69 -7.83 2.49 -2.82
N ASN A 70 -8.36 3.06 -1.74
CA ASN A 70 -8.01 4.43 -1.34
C ASN A 70 -6.58 4.50 -0.80
N ASN A 71 -6.10 3.47 -0.09
CA ASN A 71 -4.78 3.49 0.55
C ASN A 71 -3.69 2.93 -0.35
N TRP A 72 -2.62 3.70 -0.52
CA TRP A 72 -1.43 3.34 -1.27
C TRP A 72 -0.18 3.52 -0.42
N VAL A 73 0.82 2.69 -0.70
CA VAL A 73 2.15 2.82 -0.11
C VAL A 73 3.11 3.23 -1.22
N GLY A 74 3.68 4.41 -1.09
CA GLY A 74 4.78 4.89 -1.93
C GLY A 74 6.09 4.36 -1.39
N VAL A 75 6.89 3.74 -2.25
CA VAL A 75 8.14 3.08 -1.89
C VAL A 75 9.27 3.52 -2.80
N ILE A 76 10.48 3.55 -2.25
CA ILE A 76 11.73 3.79 -2.98
C ILE A 76 12.47 2.46 -3.03
N TYR A 77 12.57 1.86 -4.21
CA TYR A 77 13.32 0.63 -4.44
C TYR A 77 14.83 0.86 -4.27
N GLU A 78 15.57 -0.19 -3.93
CA GLU A 78 17.04 -0.12 -3.88
C GLU A 78 17.69 -0.20 -5.28
N LYS A 79 16.93 -0.69 -6.26
CA LYS A 79 17.34 -0.88 -7.66
C LYS A 79 16.37 -0.14 -8.59
N PRO A 80 16.71 0.14 -9.86
CA PRO A 80 15.83 0.79 -10.83
C PRO A 80 14.70 -0.14 -11.32
N GLU A 81 13.88 -0.60 -10.38
CA GLU A 81 12.78 -1.56 -10.59
C GLU A 81 11.39 -0.92 -10.32
N GLY A 82 11.39 0.40 -10.17
CA GLY A 82 10.21 1.24 -10.02
C GLY A 82 9.66 1.75 -11.35
N LYS A 83 8.67 2.63 -11.24
CA LYS A 83 7.90 3.17 -12.37
C LYS A 83 7.89 4.70 -12.40
N ASN A 84 8.31 5.37 -11.33
CA ASN A 84 8.26 6.82 -11.19
C ASN A 84 9.45 7.34 -10.37
N ASP A 85 9.49 8.65 -10.16
CA ASP A 85 10.47 9.40 -9.36
C ASP A 85 9.88 9.91 -8.02
N GLY A 86 8.74 9.33 -7.62
CA GLY A 86 7.93 9.79 -6.48
C GLY A 86 6.85 10.82 -6.83
N SER A 87 6.69 11.16 -8.11
CA SER A 87 5.55 11.91 -8.62
C SER A 87 4.59 11.02 -9.43
N LEU A 88 3.32 11.42 -9.46
CA LEU A 88 2.29 10.83 -10.32
C LEU A 88 1.44 11.96 -10.89
N ASP A 89 1.33 12.00 -12.22
CA ASP A 89 0.54 13.00 -12.96
C ASP A 89 0.80 14.45 -12.50
N GLY A 90 2.08 14.79 -12.30
CA GLY A 90 2.50 16.13 -11.85
C GLY A 90 2.38 16.38 -10.33
N LYS A 91 1.69 15.51 -9.57
CA LYS A 91 1.64 15.60 -8.10
C LYS A 91 2.78 14.82 -7.46
N ARG A 92 3.61 15.49 -6.65
CA ARG A 92 4.73 14.88 -5.93
C ARG A 92 4.30 14.37 -4.55
N TYR A 93 4.68 13.14 -4.24
CA TYR A 93 4.43 12.50 -2.94
C TYR A 93 5.74 12.28 -2.17
N PHE A 94 6.80 11.88 -2.88
CA PHE A 94 8.15 11.74 -2.36
C PHE A 94 9.16 12.07 -3.46
N THR A 95 10.44 12.03 -3.13
CA THR A 95 11.53 12.32 -4.08
C THR A 95 12.48 11.14 -4.10
N CYS A 96 12.74 10.62 -5.31
CA CYS A 96 13.77 9.61 -5.55
C CYS A 96 14.33 9.72 -6.98
N GLN A 97 15.31 8.87 -7.31
CA GLN A 97 15.82 8.80 -8.67
C GLN A 97 14.75 8.28 -9.65
N PRO A 98 14.82 8.65 -10.95
CA PRO A 98 13.92 8.11 -11.96
C PRO A 98 13.96 6.57 -11.98
N ASN A 99 12.79 5.93 -12.04
CA ASN A 99 12.61 4.47 -11.98
C ASN A 99 12.93 3.82 -10.62
N PHE A 100 13.06 4.59 -9.54
CA PHE A 100 13.20 4.04 -8.18
C PHE A 100 11.90 4.14 -7.38
N GLY A 101 10.96 4.98 -7.77
CA GLY A 101 9.69 5.14 -7.08
C GLY A 101 8.63 4.15 -7.55
N GLY A 102 7.81 3.66 -6.62
CA GLY A 102 6.66 2.83 -6.91
C GLY A 102 5.51 3.13 -5.97
N PHE A 103 4.28 2.87 -6.44
CA PHE A 103 3.09 2.82 -5.60
C PHE A 103 2.53 1.42 -5.64
N VAL A 104 2.31 0.85 -4.46
CA VAL A 104 1.80 -0.50 -4.28
C VAL A 104 0.67 -0.53 -3.24
N LEU A 105 -0.07 -1.64 -3.21
CA LEU A 105 -1.07 -1.85 -2.18
C LEU A 105 -0.40 -2.20 -0.85
N PRO A 106 -0.99 -1.80 0.29
CA PRO A 106 -0.49 -2.18 1.62
C PRO A 106 -0.29 -3.70 1.75
N SER A 107 -1.21 -4.51 1.20
CA SER A 107 -1.11 -5.97 1.21
C SER A 107 0.10 -6.57 0.48
N SER A 108 0.79 -5.78 -0.35
CA SER A 108 2.00 -6.20 -1.08
C SER A 108 3.30 -5.82 -0.37
N VAL A 109 3.22 -5.15 0.79
CA VAL A 109 4.36 -4.61 1.54
C VAL A 109 4.57 -5.45 2.80
N GLU A 110 5.74 -6.06 2.90
CA GLU A 110 6.22 -6.76 4.09
C GLU A 110 7.28 -5.87 4.77
N VAL A 111 6.95 -5.28 5.92
CA VAL A 111 7.87 -4.39 6.66
C VAL A 111 8.96 -5.22 7.33
N LEU A 112 10.21 -4.76 7.25
CA LEU A 112 11.34 -5.37 7.93
C LEU A 112 11.55 -4.68 9.28
N GLU A 113 11.82 -5.45 10.32
CA GLU A 113 12.19 -4.93 11.64
C GLU A 113 13.64 -4.43 11.66
N GLU A 114 13.96 -3.57 12.65
CA GLU A 114 15.26 -2.89 12.73
C GLU A 114 16.44 -3.84 12.95
N ASP A 115 16.17 -5.04 13.46
CA ASP A 115 17.18 -6.04 13.81
C ASP A 115 17.51 -6.99 12.65
N GLY A 116 16.97 -6.75 11.45
CA GLY A 116 17.21 -7.57 10.27
C GLY A 116 16.61 -8.98 10.33
N HIS A 117 15.85 -9.31 11.38
CA HIS A 117 15.12 -10.56 11.50
C HIS A 117 13.83 -10.49 10.69
N PHE A 118 13.62 -11.46 9.81
CA PHE A 118 12.34 -11.67 9.13
C PHE A 118 11.34 -12.21 10.16
N VAL A 119 10.18 -11.57 10.29
CA VAL A 119 9.03 -12.17 10.99
C VAL A 119 8.43 -13.26 10.09
N ARG A 120 9.10 -14.40 10.05
CA ARG A 120 8.54 -15.69 9.67
C ARG A 120 8.77 -16.63 10.84
N GLU A 121 7.98 -16.44 11.88
CA GLU A 121 7.59 -17.60 12.69
C GLU A 121 6.85 -18.54 11.72
N ASP A 122 7.15 -19.85 11.79
CA ASP A 122 6.59 -20.95 10.98
C ASP A 122 7.40 -21.35 9.72
N ALA A 123 8.58 -21.95 9.91
CA ALA A 123 8.75 -23.41 9.71
C ALA A 123 10.23 -23.85 9.56
N CYS A 124 10.66 -24.62 10.57
CA CYS A 124 11.76 -25.59 10.58
C CYS A 124 13.20 -25.07 10.57
N GLN A 125 13.63 -24.54 11.72
CA GLN A 125 14.98 -24.78 12.22
C GLN A 125 15.02 -26.19 12.83
N LYS A 126 15.77 -27.13 12.23
CA LYS A 126 16.44 -28.29 12.85
C LYS A 126 17.43 -28.84 11.81
N ASP A 127 18.73 -29.01 12.02
CA ASP A 127 19.60 -28.82 13.17
C ASP A 127 21.01 -28.51 12.62
N ILE A 128 21.77 -27.79 13.44
CA ILE A 128 23.22 -27.58 13.37
C ILE A 128 23.87 -28.97 13.59
N GLU A 129 24.90 -29.42 12.86
CA GLU A 129 26.29 -29.32 13.33
C GLU A 129 27.26 -29.85 12.26
N GLU A 130 28.34 -29.09 12.14
CA GLU A 130 29.65 -29.41 11.59
C GLU A 130 30.23 -30.67 12.27
N ILE A 131 30.65 -31.68 11.48
CA ILE A 131 31.95 -32.41 11.47
C ILE A 131 32.03 -33.16 10.13
#